data_AF-A0A7C2I7H0-F1
#
_entry.id   AF-A0A7C2I7H0-F1
#
_cell.length_a   1.000
_cell.length_b   1.000
_cell.length_c   1.000
_cell.angle_alpha   90.00
_cell.angle_beta   90.00
_cell.angle_gamma   90.00
#
_symmetry.space_group_name_H-M   'P 1'
#
loop_
_entity.id
_entity.type
_entity.pdbx_description
1 polymer ?
#
loop_
_entity_poly.entity_id
_entity_poly.type
_entity_poly.pdbx_seq_one_letter_code
_entity_poly.pdbx_strand_id
1 'polypeptide(L)'
;MLLSREFIAYIAREIVKRLTPKVIETNNPQAAVNTIAQVIEEDLAIEDRLNEEVREILSQYSDYMRREGVSYQEMFRKIKSTLIAQRKVVRASGRDTGDPMKLSRDKVNDLSHKLLGAMRKSKIFRFKLEPNDVRLEIVREMTDLLMAEERVDRAAREKIRSQKREIIEGSEEWDLLHRRYYAEEMKKLGIDLSA
;
A
#
# COMPACT_ATOMS: atom_id res chain seq x y z
N MET A 1 -5.76 -4.32 -4.87
CA MET A 1 -5.11 -3.47 -3.86
C MET A 1 -3.70 -3.95 -3.56
N LEU A 2 -2.76 -3.00 -3.48
CA LEU A 2 -1.33 -3.24 -3.26
C LEU A 2 -1.00 -3.75 -1.84
N LEU A 3 -1.77 -3.30 -0.84
CA LEU A 3 -1.73 -3.80 0.52
C LEU A 3 -3.03 -4.55 0.80
N SER A 4 -2.96 -5.62 1.61
CA SER A 4 -4.15 -6.31 2.08
C SER A 4 -4.91 -5.46 3.11
N ARG A 5 -6.22 -5.69 3.24
CA ARG A 5 -7.07 -4.92 4.17
C ARG A 5 -6.66 -5.16 5.62
N GLU A 6 -6.26 -6.38 5.93
CA GLU A 6 -5.80 -6.81 7.26
C GLU A 6 -4.51 -6.07 7.63
N PHE A 7 -3.61 -5.88 6.66
CA PHE A 7 -2.38 -5.12 6.89
C PHE A 7 -2.65 -3.62 7.01
N ILE A 8 -3.57 -3.06 6.23
CA ILE A 8 -4.00 -1.66 6.39
C ILE A 8 -4.61 -1.43 7.78
N ALA A 9 -5.49 -2.33 8.23
CA ALA A 9 -6.07 -2.27 9.56
C ALA A 9 -5.00 -2.37 10.66
N TYR A 10 -3.98 -3.22 10.46
CA TYR A 10 -2.83 -3.29 11.36
C TYR A 10 -2.02 -1.98 11.39
N ILE A 11 -1.67 -1.42 10.22
CA ILE A 11 -0.96 -0.14 10.12
C ILE A 11 -1.74 0.95 10.88
N ALA A 12 -3.05 1.05 10.64
CA ALA A 12 -3.89 2.05 11.29
C ALA A 12 -3.90 1.90 12.82
N ARG A 13 -4.01 0.67 13.34
CA ARG A 13 -3.91 0.39 14.79
C ARG A 13 -2.56 0.82 15.37
N GLU A 14 -1.48 0.44 14.71
CA GLU A 14 -0.13 0.76 15.19
C GLU A 14 0.16 2.27 15.11
N ILE A 15 -0.29 2.97 14.07
CA ILE A 15 -0.16 4.44 14.00
C ILE A 15 -0.90 5.09 15.19
N VAL A 16 -2.17 4.76 15.43
CA VAL A 16 -2.92 5.36 16.57
C VAL A 16 -2.22 5.08 17.89
N LYS A 17 -1.79 3.83 18.10
CA LYS A 17 -1.11 3.39 19.31
C LYS A 17 0.21 4.12 19.54
N ARG A 18 1.03 4.31 18.51
CA ARG A 18 2.36 4.93 18.62
C ARG A 18 2.32 6.46 18.72
N LEU A 19 1.33 7.09 18.08
CA LEU A 19 1.13 8.53 18.20
C LEU A 19 0.49 8.92 19.55
N THR A 20 -0.24 8.02 20.19
CA THR A 20 -0.92 8.27 21.48
C THR A 20 0.00 7.94 22.68
N PRO A 21 -0.02 8.72 23.78
CA PRO A 21 -0.71 10.00 23.94
C PRO A 21 0.20 11.20 23.62
N LYS A 22 1.41 11.01 23.08
CA LYS A 22 2.44 12.06 23.02
C LYS A 22 2.23 13.04 21.86
N VAL A 23 1.89 12.53 20.69
CA VAL A 23 1.71 13.32 19.46
C VAL A 23 0.26 13.77 19.32
N ILE A 24 -0.66 12.86 19.63
CA ILE A 24 -2.10 13.09 19.64
C ILE A 24 -2.73 12.48 20.89
N GLU A 25 -3.93 12.93 21.22
CA GLU A 25 -4.87 12.25 22.10
C GLU A 25 -6.15 11.92 21.33
N THR A 26 -6.79 10.82 21.71
CA THR A 26 -8.12 10.48 21.23
C THR A 26 -8.94 9.87 22.36
N ASN A 27 -10.20 10.27 22.45
CA ASN A 27 -11.19 9.68 23.35
C ASN A 27 -11.92 8.48 22.72
N ASN A 28 -11.68 8.20 21.43
CA ASN A 28 -12.25 7.07 20.73
C ASN A 28 -11.19 6.41 19.83
N PRO A 29 -10.33 5.55 20.40
CA PRO A 29 -9.26 4.87 19.65
C PRO A 29 -9.78 4.07 18.46
N GLN A 30 -10.94 3.42 18.58
CA GLN A 30 -11.50 2.63 17.48
C GLN A 30 -11.90 3.51 16.30
N ALA A 31 -12.58 4.63 16.54
CA ALA A 31 -12.92 5.57 15.49
C ALA A 31 -11.67 6.22 14.86
N ALA A 32 -10.63 6.46 15.66
CA ALA A 32 -9.34 6.94 15.16
C ALA A 32 -8.70 5.93 14.20
N VAL A 33 -8.68 4.65 14.57
CA VAL A 33 -8.17 3.57 13.71
C VAL A 33 -8.97 3.50 12.42
N ASN A 34 -10.30 3.51 12.50
CA ASN A 34 -11.17 3.45 11.31
C ASN A 34 -10.94 4.65 10.38
N THR A 35 -10.75 5.85 10.93
CA THR A 35 -10.47 7.06 10.13
C THR A 35 -9.15 6.92 9.38
N ILE A 36 -8.09 6.44 10.03
CA ILE A 36 -6.78 6.24 9.41
C ILE A 36 -6.84 5.13 8.35
N ALA A 37 -7.46 3.99 8.67
CA ALA A 37 -7.62 2.88 7.74
C ALA A 37 -8.37 3.30 6.47
N GLN A 38 -9.51 4.00 6.63
CA GLN A 38 -10.31 4.48 5.52
C GLN A 38 -9.51 5.39 4.58
N VAL A 39 -8.71 6.32 5.11
CA VAL A 39 -7.87 7.20 4.29
C VAL A 39 -6.85 6.42 3.48
N ILE A 40 -6.20 5.41 4.09
CA ILE A 40 -5.23 4.56 3.40
C ILE A 40 -5.94 3.72 2.31
N GLU A 41 -7.08 3.12 2.62
CA GLU A 41 -7.85 2.32 1.65
C GLU A 41 -8.33 3.15 0.46
N GLU A 42 -8.93 4.31 0.71
CA GLU A 42 -9.43 5.21 -0.32
C GLU A 42 -8.31 5.68 -1.25
N ASP A 43 -7.15 5.99 -0.68
CA ASP A 43 -5.98 6.41 -1.45
C ASP A 43 -5.44 5.30 -2.35
N LEU A 44 -5.26 4.09 -1.81
CA LEU A 44 -4.77 2.95 -2.57
C LEU A 44 -5.77 2.49 -3.64
N ALA A 45 -7.07 2.67 -3.38
CA ALA A 45 -8.12 2.38 -4.36
C ALA A 45 -8.14 3.34 -5.55
N ILE A 46 -7.46 4.48 -5.50
CA ILE A 46 -7.35 5.41 -6.65
C ILE A 46 -6.60 4.72 -7.80
N GLU A 47 -5.49 4.04 -7.51
CA GLU A 47 -4.70 3.38 -8.55
C GLU A 47 -5.41 2.15 -9.12
N ASP A 48 -6.13 1.39 -8.29
CA ASP A 48 -6.94 0.26 -8.75
C ASP A 48 -8.06 0.72 -9.69
N ARG A 49 -8.76 1.80 -9.35
CA ARG A 49 -9.79 2.40 -10.23
C ARG A 49 -9.21 2.91 -11.54
N LEU A 50 -8.02 3.53 -11.49
CA LEU A 50 -7.33 3.99 -12.69
C LEU A 50 -6.94 2.80 -13.58
N ASN A 51 -6.44 1.70 -13.01
CA ASN A 51 -6.13 0.51 -13.79
C ASN A 51 -7.37 -0.04 -14.48
N GLU A 52 -8.51 -0.06 -13.80
CA GLU A 52 -9.77 -0.55 -14.39
C GLU A 52 -10.24 0.34 -15.54
N GLU A 53 -10.21 1.65 -15.35
CA GLU A 53 -10.54 2.61 -16.40
C GLU A 53 -9.63 2.45 -17.63
N VAL A 54 -8.34 2.19 -17.44
CA VAL A 54 -7.42 1.90 -18.56
C VAL A 54 -7.85 0.62 -19.29
N ARG A 55 -8.29 -0.43 -18.58
CA ARG A 55 -8.79 -1.67 -19.21
C ARG A 55 -10.08 -1.40 -19.99
N GLU A 56 -10.99 -0.63 -19.42
CA GLU A 56 -12.24 -0.24 -20.09
C GLU A 56 -11.95 0.53 -21.38
N ILE A 57 -11.06 1.53 -21.34
CA ILE A 57 -10.63 2.26 -22.55
C ILE A 57 -10.07 1.30 -23.59
N LEU A 58 -9.13 0.43 -23.21
CA LEU A 58 -8.50 -0.50 -24.15
C LEU A 58 -9.46 -1.54 -24.72
N SER A 59 -10.50 -1.93 -23.97
CA SER A 59 -11.51 -2.87 -24.45
C SER A 59 -12.22 -2.36 -25.70
N GLN A 60 -12.46 -1.04 -25.77
CA GLN A 60 -13.10 -0.35 -26.90
C GLN A 60 -12.23 -0.35 -28.17
N TYR A 61 -10.92 -0.55 -28.05
CA TYR A 61 -9.97 -0.56 -29.17
C TYR A 61 -9.38 -1.94 -29.47
N SER A 62 -9.93 -3.01 -28.87
CA SER A 62 -9.35 -4.37 -28.94
C SER A 62 -9.22 -4.90 -30.37
N ASP A 63 -10.24 -4.72 -31.21
CA ASP A 63 -10.22 -5.16 -32.62
C ASP A 63 -9.23 -4.36 -33.46
N TYR A 64 -9.17 -3.05 -33.25
CA TYR A 64 -8.20 -2.18 -33.93
C TYR A 64 -6.77 -2.58 -33.56
N MET A 65 -6.49 -2.76 -32.27
CA MET A 65 -5.16 -3.18 -31.81
C MET A 65 -4.76 -4.54 -32.39
N ARG A 66 -5.70 -5.47 -32.51
CA ARG A 66 -5.46 -6.77 -33.14
C ARG A 66 -5.13 -6.63 -34.63
N ARG A 67 -5.86 -5.81 -35.37
CA ARG A 67 -5.64 -5.59 -36.82
C ARG A 67 -4.32 -4.89 -37.12
N GLU A 68 -4.00 -3.88 -36.32
CA GLU A 68 -2.80 -3.04 -36.50
C GLU A 68 -1.55 -3.60 -35.79
N GLY A 69 -1.65 -4.76 -35.14
CA GLY A 69 -0.53 -5.38 -34.42
C GLY A 69 -0.04 -4.57 -33.22
N VAL A 70 -0.91 -3.75 -32.62
CA VAL A 70 -0.56 -2.88 -31.48
C VAL A 70 -0.57 -3.69 -30.17
N SER A 71 0.49 -3.54 -29.37
CA SER A 71 0.62 -4.22 -28.09
C SER A 71 -0.30 -3.64 -27.01
N TYR A 72 -1.18 -4.48 -26.46
CA TYR A 72 -2.02 -4.14 -25.30
C TYR A 72 -1.19 -3.65 -24.11
N GLN A 73 -0.06 -4.31 -23.83
CA GLN A 73 0.79 -3.96 -22.69
C GLN A 73 1.41 -2.58 -22.83
N GLU A 74 1.87 -2.23 -24.04
CA GLU A 74 2.43 -0.90 -24.31
C GLU A 74 1.37 0.19 -24.19
N MET A 75 0.18 -0.05 -24.76
CA MET A 75 -0.93 0.90 -24.68
C MET A 75 -1.44 1.06 -23.25
N PHE A 76 -1.53 -0.03 -22.49
CA PHE A 76 -1.86 0.03 -21.06
C PHE A 76 -0.87 0.93 -20.31
N ARG A 77 0.44 0.72 -20.49
CA ARG A 77 1.46 1.55 -19.84
C ARG A 77 1.36 3.02 -20.25
N LYS A 78 1.15 3.31 -21.53
CA LYS A 78 1.01 4.68 -22.06
C LYS A 78 -0.22 5.39 -21.47
N ILE A 79 -1.41 4.80 -21.61
CA ILE A 79 -2.66 5.39 -21.12
C ILE A 79 -2.62 5.54 -19.59
N LYS A 80 -2.16 4.51 -18.87
CA LYS A 80 -1.98 4.59 -17.40
C LYS A 80 -1.07 5.76 -17.03
N SER A 81 0.07 5.93 -17.70
CA SER A 81 1.00 7.03 -17.42
C SER A 81 0.38 8.40 -17.69
N THR A 82 -0.38 8.54 -18.77
CA THR A 82 -1.12 9.76 -19.10
C THR A 82 -2.15 10.10 -18.02
N LEU A 83 -2.99 9.14 -17.60
CA LEU A 83 -4.00 9.36 -16.57
C LEU A 83 -3.38 9.71 -15.21
N ILE A 84 -2.28 9.04 -14.84
CA ILE A 84 -1.53 9.35 -13.62
C ILE A 84 -1.04 10.80 -13.63
N ALA A 85 -0.45 11.26 -14.73
CA ALA A 85 0.04 12.63 -14.87
C ALA A 85 -1.10 13.66 -14.84
N GLN A 86 -2.17 13.42 -15.59
CA GLN A 86 -3.33 14.32 -15.66
C GLN A 86 -4.02 14.49 -14.30
N ARG A 87 -4.16 13.40 -13.55
CA ARG A 87 -4.85 13.39 -12.26
C ARG A 87 -3.93 13.62 -11.06
N LYS A 88 -2.63 13.84 -11.31
CA LYS A 88 -1.59 14.01 -10.29
C LYS A 88 -1.61 12.89 -9.25
N VAL A 89 -1.83 11.65 -9.70
CA VAL A 89 -1.87 10.47 -8.82
C VAL A 89 -0.44 10.12 -8.41
N VAL A 90 -0.19 10.06 -7.11
CA VAL A 90 1.09 9.54 -6.60
C VAL A 90 1.08 8.03 -6.72
N ARG A 91 2.07 7.45 -7.39
CA ARG A 91 2.17 5.98 -7.59
C ARG A 91 2.44 5.28 -6.27
N ALA A 92 1.70 4.21 -6.00
CA ALA A 92 1.83 3.51 -4.74
C ALA A 92 3.09 2.65 -4.68
N SER A 93 3.44 1.92 -5.75
CA SER A 93 4.64 1.08 -5.79
C SER A 93 5.88 1.84 -6.25
N GLY A 94 6.99 1.66 -5.55
CA GLY A 94 8.30 2.24 -5.89
C GLY A 94 9.10 1.48 -6.94
N ARG A 95 8.47 0.74 -7.87
CA ARG A 95 9.21 -0.05 -8.89
C ARG A 95 10.21 0.79 -9.68
N ASP A 96 9.93 2.08 -9.86
CA ASP A 96 10.82 3.03 -10.54
C ASP A 96 11.75 3.79 -9.57
N THR A 97 11.46 3.81 -8.27
CA THR A 97 12.21 4.55 -7.24
C THR A 97 13.25 3.70 -6.50
N GLY A 98 13.24 2.38 -6.69
CA GLY A 98 14.14 1.44 -6.02
C GLY A 98 13.84 1.27 -4.52
N ASP A 99 12.66 1.71 -4.06
CA ASP A 99 12.25 1.54 -2.68
C ASP A 99 12.03 0.04 -2.39
N PRO A 100 12.59 -0.49 -1.29
CA PRO A 100 12.43 -1.90 -0.94
C PRO A 100 11.03 -2.22 -0.41
N MET A 101 10.30 -1.21 0.05
CA MET A 101 8.97 -1.34 0.65
C MET A 101 7.87 -1.48 -0.41
N LYS A 102 6.74 -2.08 -0.01
CA LYS A 102 5.55 -2.16 -0.88
C LYS A 102 4.98 -0.79 -1.26
N LEU A 103 5.13 0.22 -0.42
CA LEU A 103 4.78 1.61 -0.75
C LEU A 103 6.03 2.46 -0.99
N SER A 104 6.00 3.31 -2.02
CA SER A 104 7.05 4.29 -2.30
C SER A 104 7.12 5.37 -1.22
N ARG A 105 8.28 6.00 -1.06
CA ARG A 105 8.44 7.14 -0.13
C ARG A 105 7.50 8.30 -0.46
N ASP A 106 7.32 8.60 -1.74
CA ASP A 106 6.41 9.65 -2.19
C ASP A 106 4.97 9.34 -1.80
N LYS A 107 4.55 8.06 -1.92
CA LYS A 107 3.23 7.63 -1.46
C LYS A 107 3.08 7.77 0.05
N VAL A 108 4.09 7.40 0.84
CA VAL A 108 4.08 7.60 2.30
C VAL A 108 3.94 9.09 2.65
N ASN A 109 4.67 9.95 1.97
CA ASN A 109 4.57 11.40 2.16
C ASN A 109 3.17 11.93 1.81
N ASP A 110 2.62 11.57 0.65
CA ASP A 110 1.27 11.94 0.22
C ASP A 110 0.19 11.45 1.21
N LEU A 111 0.28 10.19 1.65
CA LEU A 111 -0.60 9.63 2.68
C LEU A 111 -0.49 10.40 4.00
N SER A 112 0.71 10.80 4.43
CA SER A 112 0.87 11.58 5.67
C SER A 112 0.13 12.92 5.62
N HIS A 113 0.10 13.58 4.47
CA HIS A 113 -0.66 14.82 4.28
C HIS A 113 -2.17 14.57 4.31
N LYS A 114 -2.63 13.49 3.65
CA LYS A 114 -4.05 13.11 3.63
C LYS A 114 -4.54 12.71 5.02
N LEU A 115 -3.76 11.92 5.74
CA LEU A 115 -4.03 11.52 7.12
C LEU A 115 -4.10 12.73 8.04
N LEU A 116 -3.12 13.63 7.99
CA LEU A 116 -3.17 14.89 8.74
C LEU A 116 -4.45 15.68 8.43
N GLY A 117 -4.81 15.78 7.15
CA GLY A 117 -6.03 16.45 6.71
C GLY A 117 -7.31 15.83 7.27
N ALA A 118 -7.41 14.51 7.26
CA ALA A 118 -8.55 13.77 7.81
C ALA A 118 -8.62 13.91 9.34
N MET A 119 -7.48 13.78 10.03
CA MET A 119 -7.39 13.95 11.48
C MET A 119 -7.81 15.35 11.92
N ARG A 120 -7.42 16.41 11.19
CA ARG A 120 -7.83 17.80 11.48
C ARG A 120 -9.33 18.04 11.29
N LYS A 121 -9.98 17.33 10.38
CA LYS A 121 -11.43 17.45 10.14
C LYS A 121 -12.26 16.70 11.18
N SER A 122 -11.68 15.73 11.86
CA SER A 122 -12.36 14.89 12.82
C SER A 122 -12.21 15.42 14.25
N LYS A 123 -13.31 15.43 15.00
CA LYS A 123 -13.34 15.91 16.40
C LYS A 123 -12.72 14.94 17.40
N ILE A 124 -12.38 13.73 16.97
CA ILE A 124 -11.85 12.66 17.85
C ILE A 124 -10.34 12.77 18.08
N PHE A 125 -9.64 13.63 17.33
CA PHE A 125 -8.20 13.82 17.44
C PHE A 125 -7.89 15.17 18.08
N ARG A 126 -7.17 15.14 19.20
CA ARG A 126 -6.57 16.31 19.81
C ARG A 126 -5.07 16.29 19.56
N PHE A 127 -4.56 17.33 18.90
CA PHE A 127 -3.15 17.45 18.55
C PHE A 127 -2.38 18.00 19.76
N LYS A 128 -1.22 17.41 20.06
CA LYS A 128 -0.28 17.91 21.08
C LYS A 128 0.96 18.56 20.50
N LEU A 129 1.28 18.23 19.27
CA LEU A 129 2.36 18.85 18.50
C LEU A 129 1.78 19.67 17.36
N GLU A 130 2.62 20.50 16.76
CA GLU A 130 2.26 21.26 15.56
C GLU A 130 1.93 20.33 14.39
N PRO A 131 1.06 20.74 13.45
CA PRO A 131 0.59 19.88 12.36
C PRO A 131 1.71 19.25 11.53
N ASN A 132 2.80 19.99 11.28
CA ASN A 132 3.93 19.45 10.52
C ASN A 132 4.69 18.38 11.31
N ASP A 133 4.84 18.54 12.63
CA ASP A 133 5.50 17.55 13.47
C ASP A 133 4.66 16.27 13.54
N VAL A 134 3.33 16.39 13.66
CA VAL A 134 2.43 15.23 13.59
C VAL A 134 2.55 14.51 12.24
N ARG A 135 2.66 15.26 11.13
CA ARG A 135 2.88 14.67 9.80
C ARG A 135 4.21 13.91 9.73
N LEU A 136 5.29 14.49 10.24
CA LEU A 136 6.61 13.85 10.24
C LEU A 136 6.61 12.58 11.09
N GLU A 137 5.92 12.59 12.23
CA GLU A 137 5.72 11.40 13.05
C GLU A 137 4.93 10.32 12.30
N ILE A 138 3.86 10.68 11.58
CA ILE A 138 3.12 9.74 10.71
C ILE A 138 4.04 9.12 9.65
N VAL A 139 4.86 9.93 8.96
CA VAL A 139 5.83 9.43 7.96
C VAL A 139 6.79 8.43 8.59
N ARG A 140 7.36 8.75 9.76
CA ARG A 140 8.29 7.87 10.48
C ARG A 140 7.62 6.53 10.82
N GLU A 141 6.46 6.57 11.47
CA GLU A 141 5.77 5.35 11.90
C GLU A 141 5.32 4.49 10.72
N MET A 142 4.81 5.10 9.65
CA MET A 142 4.46 4.37 8.42
C MET A 142 5.68 3.71 7.80
N THR A 143 6.81 4.43 7.71
CA THR A 143 8.05 3.88 7.15
C THR A 143 8.54 2.69 7.96
N ASP A 144 8.54 2.80 9.29
CA ASP A 144 8.96 1.71 10.18
C ASP A 144 8.08 0.47 10.03
N LEU A 145 6.77 0.65 9.91
CA LEU A 145 5.82 -0.45 9.70
C LEU A 145 6.00 -1.13 8.34
N LEU A 146 6.21 -0.36 7.28
CA LEU A 146 6.46 -0.88 5.93
C LEU A 146 7.82 -1.58 5.82
N MET A 147 8.84 -1.08 6.54
CA MET A 147 10.15 -1.75 6.63
C MET A 147 10.07 -3.06 7.41
N ALA A 148 9.26 -3.13 8.47
CA ALA A 148 9.00 -4.37 9.19
C ALA A 148 8.32 -5.41 8.28
N GLU A 149 7.37 -4.97 7.46
CA GLU A 149 6.70 -5.82 6.48
C GLU A 149 7.65 -6.31 5.37
N GLU A 150 8.60 -5.48 4.92
CA GLU A 150 9.64 -5.97 4.00
C GLU A 150 10.46 -7.10 4.65
N ARG A 151 10.85 -6.96 5.91
CA ARG A 151 11.61 -8.04 6.58
C ARG A 151 10.83 -9.36 6.61
N VAL A 152 9.50 -9.29 6.77
CA VAL A 152 8.61 -10.46 6.66
C VAL A 152 8.62 -11.02 5.24
N ASP A 153 8.43 -10.17 4.23
CA ASP A 153 8.43 -10.59 2.83
C ASP A 153 9.76 -11.23 2.40
N ARG A 154 10.88 -10.63 2.82
CA ARG A 154 12.22 -11.19 2.63
C ARG A 154 12.39 -12.55 3.29
N ALA A 155 11.98 -12.70 4.56
CA ALA A 155 12.05 -13.96 5.26
C ALA A 155 11.23 -15.06 4.56
N ALA A 156 10.04 -14.71 4.05
CA ALA A 156 9.23 -15.62 3.25
C ALA A 156 9.95 -16.05 1.96
N ARG A 157 10.54 -15.12 1.21
CA ARG A 157 11.33 -15.43 0.00
C ARG A 157 12.57 -16.28 0.30
N GLU A 158 13.28 -16.01 1.39
CA GLU A 158 14.42 -16.81 1.84
C GLU A 158 14.02 -18.25 2.20
N LYS A 159 12.83 -18.43 2.80
CA LYS A 159 12.27 -19.75 3.13
C LYS A 159 11.92 -20.59 1.89
N ILE A 160 11.61 -19.96 0.75
CA ILE A 160 11.45 -20.65 -0.53
C ILE A 160 12.82 -21.01 -1.12
N ARG A 161 13.77 -20.08 -1.09
CA ARG A 161 15.13 -20.32 -1.62
C ARG A 161 15.90 -21.39 -0.85
N SER A 162 15.59 -21.63 0.42
CA SER A 162 16.21 -22.68 1.23
C SER A 162 15.62 -24.08 1.01
N GLN A 163 14.61 -24.22 0.15
CA GLN A 163 14.06 -25.53 -0.21
C GLN A 163 15.09 -26.37 -0.96
N LYS A 164 15.06 -27.69 -0.75
CA LYS A 164 15.99 -28.64 -1.40
C LYS A 164 15.84 -28.67 -2.92
N ARG A 165 14.65 -28.36 -3.42
CA ARG A 165 14.36 -28.26 -4.85
C ARG A 165 14.44 -26.79 -5.24
N GLU A 166 15.12 -26.52 -6.35
CA GLU A 166 15.09 -25.21 -6.97
C GLU A 166 13.66 -24.90 -7.43
N ILE A 167 13.11 -23.80 -6.93
CA ILE A 167 11.78 -23.30 -7.28
C ILE A 167 12.00 -21.98 -8.00
N ILE A 168 11.58 -21.93 -9.26
CA ILE A 168 11.82 -20.79 -10.15
C ILE A 168 10.95 -19.61 -9.70
N GLU A 169 11.56 -18.45 -9.45
CA GLU A 169 10.86 -17.23 -9.08
C GLU A 169 9.91 -16.79 -10.21
N GLY A 170 8.66 -16.46 -9.84
CA GLY A 170 7.59 -16.14 -10.78
C GLY A 170 6.89 -17.36 -11.40
N SER A 171 7.24 -18.58 -11.00
CA SER A 171 6.41 -19.76 -11.26
C SER A 171 5.17 -19.77 -10.38
N GLU A 172 4.11 -20.48 -10.81
CA GLU A 172 2.90 -20.65 -10.00
C GLU A 172 3.20 -21.31 -8.65
N GLU A 173 4.12 -22.28 -8.63
CA GLU A 173 4.58 -22.92 -7.40
C GLU A 173 5.25 -21.91 -6.45
N TRP A 174 6.13 -21.06 -6.98
CA TRP A 174 6.75 -19.99 -6.21
C TRP A 174 5.70 -19.07 -5.59
N ASP A 175 4.73 -18.62 -6.38
CA ASP A 175 3.68 -17.70 -5.93
C ASP A 175 2.81 -18.30 -4.83
N LEU A 176 2.47 -19.59 -4.94
CA LEU A 176 1.72 -20.32 -3.92
C LEU A 176 2.50 -20.45 -2.61
N LEU A 177 3.78 -20.80 -2.69
CA LEU A 177 4.65 -20.93 -1.52
C LEU A 177 4.93 -19.57 -0.87
N HIS A 178 5.19 -18.54 -1.68
CA HIS A 178 5.38 -17.17 -1.21
C HIS A 178 4.17 -16.67 -0.45
N ARG A 179 2.96 -16.81 -1.02
CA ARG A 179 1.71 -16.45 -0.33
C ARG A 179 1.57 -17.16 1.02
N ARG A 180 1.85 -18.46 1.06
CA ARG A 180 1.75 -19.27 2.30
C ARG A 180 2.75 -18.81 3.36
N TYR A 181 4.02 -18.71 3.01
CA TYR A 181 5.07 -18.33 3.96
C TYR A 181 4.93 -16.87 4.39
N TYR A 182 4.55 -15.97 3.49
CA TYR A 182 4.23 -14.59 3.83
C TYR A 182 3.10 -14.51 4.86
N ALA A 183 1.99 -15.25 4.66
CA ALA A 183 0.91 -15.31 5.64
C ALA A 183 1.36 -15.88 7.00
N GLU A 184 2.22 -16.90 7.01
CA GLU A 184 2.79 -17.47 8.23
C GLU A 184 3.66 -16.45 8.99
N GLU A 185 4.55 -15.73 8.30
CA GLU A 185 5.40 -14.71 8.91
C GLU A 185 4.58 -13.50 9.40
N MET A 186 3.54 -13.08 8.65
CA MET A 186 2.63 -12.01 9.06
C MET A 186 1.83 -12.38 10.32
N LYS A 187 1.47 -13.65 10.47
CA LYS A 187 0.79 -14.14 11.68
C LYS A 187 1.66 -13.99 12.93
N LYS A 188 2.99 -14.05 12.81
CA LYS A 188 3.92 -13.78 13.93
C LYS A 188 3.89 -12.32 14.38
N LEU A 189 3.48 -11.40 13.51
CA LEU A 189 3.21 -10.00 13.85
C LEU A 189 1.78 -9.78 14.38
N GLY A 190 0.99 -10.85 14.56
CA GLY A 190 -0.41 -10.77 14.97
C GLY A 190 -1.37 -10.36 13.85
N ILE A 191 -0.97 -10.52 12.59
CA ILE A 191 -1.78 -10.19 11.42
C ILE A 191 -2.22 -11.48 10.75
N ASP A 192 -3.51 -11.80 10.83
CA ASP A 192 -4.07 -12.98 10.16
C ASP A 192 -4.54 -12.60 8.75
N LEU A 193 -3.87 -13.13 7.73
CA LEU A 193 -4.21 -12.94 6.31
C LEU A 193 -5.12 -14.03 5.75
N SER A 194 -5.56 -14.98 6.59
CA SER A 194 -6.46 -16.09 6.21
C SER A 194 -7.93 -15.82 6.53
N ALA A 195 -8.24 -14.63 7.08
CA ALA A 195 -9.57 -14.22 7.48
C ALA A 195 -10.46 -13.81 6.29
#